data_AF-A0A8T1HXR9-F1
#
_entry.id   AF-A0A8T1HXR9-F1
#
_cell.length_a   1.000
_cell.length_b   1.000
_cell.length_c   1.000
_cell.angle_alpha   90.00
_cell.angle_beta   90.00
_cell.angle_gamma   90.00
#
_symmetry.space_group_name_H-M   'P 1'
#
loop_
_entity.id
_entity.type
_entity.pdbx_description
1 polymer ?
#
loop_
_entity_poly.entity_id
_entity_poly.type
_entity_poly.pdbx_seq_one_letter_code
_entity_poly.pdbx_strand_id
1 'polypeptide(L)'
;MLSSEQFRDTLKHEHGRDVWYETILPQMQSIARLTLDTALPKLKAVGRGFEWLGFDFLVDENHHVWLLEVNVSPDVSHSTRVTAELVPKATADVLNVILDTETSRSPDNGWLPFSLQSQQ
;
A
#
# COMPACT_ATOMS: atom_id res chain seq x y z
N MET A 1 10.01 -14.50 2.01
CA MET A 1 9.26 -13.23 2.02
C MET A 1 10.11 -12.19 2.72
N LEU A 2 10.23 -10.98 2.17
CA LEU A 2 10.92 -9.85 2.76
C LEU A 2 9.89 -8.78 3.12
N SER A 3 10.14 -8.01 4.19
CA SER A 3 9.44 -6.74 4.37
C SER A 3 9.89 -5.72 3.31
N SER A 4 9.11 -4.65 3.11
CA SER A 4 9.50 -3.54 2.24
C SER A 4 10.83 -2.90 2.68
N GLU A 5 11.08 -2.81 3.99
CA GLU A 5 12.35 -2.32 4.54
C GLU A 5 13.53 -3.23 4.16
N GLN A 6 13.38 -4.55 4.34
CA GLN A 6 14.41 -5.52 3.96
C GLN A 6 14.69 -5.51 2.45
N PHE A 7 13.64 -5.36 1.64
CA PHE A 7 13.77 -5.26 0.20
C PHE A 7 14.46 -3.96 -0.22
N ARG A 8 14.10 -2.83 0.38
CA ARG A 8 14.79 -1.54 0.19
C ARG A 8 16.27 -1.63 0.54
N ASP A 9 16.62 -2.23 1.68
CA ASP A 9 18.02 -2.36 2.11
C ASP A 9 18.83 -3.19 1.10
N THR A 10 18.23 -4.24 0.55
CA THR A 10 18.83 -5.06 -0.51
C THR A 10 19.09 -4.21 -1.76
N LEU A 11 18.08 -3.50 -2.26
CA LEU A 11 18.21 -2.63 -3.44
C LEU A 11 19.24 -1.52 -3.23
N LYS A 12 19.28 -0.94 -2.03
CA LYS A 12 20.22 0.13 -1.69
C LYS A 12 21.65 -0.37 -1.66
N HIS A 13 21.87 -1.59 -1.17
CA HIS A 13 23.18 -2.24 -1.20
C HIS A 13 23.63 -2.53 -2.64
N GLU A 14 22.73 -3.04 -3.50
CA GLU A 14 23.03 -3.41 -4.88
C GLU A 14 23.30 -2.20 -5.79
N HIS A 15 22.55 -1.12 -5.63
CA HIS A 15 22.60 0.04 -6.54
C HIS A 15 23.32 1.26 -5.96
N GLY A 16 23.71 1.23 -4.68
CA GLY A 16 24.40 2.34 -4.02
C GLY A 16 23.55 3.60 -3.80
N ARG A 17 22.23 3.52 -4.03
CA ARG A 17 21.25 4.61 -3.89
C ARG A 17 19.89 4.08 -3.48
N ASP A 18 18.99 4.93 -3.03
CA ASP A 18 17.69 4.51 -2.48
C ASP A 18 16.63 4.36 -3.58
N VAL A 19 16.84 3.40 -4.48
CA VAL A 19 15.97 3.16 -5.65
C VAL A 19 14.51 2.92 -5.25
N TRP A 20 14.28 2.37 -4.05
CA TRP A 20 12.94 2.19 -3.50
C TRP A 20 12.18 3.53 -3.40
N TYR A 21 12.73 4.51 -2.68
CA TYR A 21 12.08 5.81 -2.53
C TYR A 21 12.24 6.72 -3.74
N GLU A 22 13.34 6.61 -4.47
CA GLU A 22 13.64 7.45 -5.63
C GLU A 22 12.83 7.05 -6.87
N THR A 23 12.39 5.80 -7.00
CA THR A 23 11.86 5.27 -8.27
C THR A 23 10.68 4.30 -8.09
N ILE A 24 10.79 3.27 -7.25
CA ILE A 24 9.77 2.21 -7.17
C ILE A 24 8.49 2.69 -6.44
N LEU A 25 8.61 3.20 -5.22
CA LEU A 25 7.48 3.63 -4.42
C LEU A 25 6.66 4.75 -5.09
N PRO A 26 7.26 5.77 -5.73
CA PRO A 26 6.51 6.78 -6.48
C PRO A 26 5.69 6.17 -7.64
N GLN A 27 6.23 5.18 -8.35
CA GLN A 27 5.49 4.49 -9.41
C GLN A 27 4.32 3.66 -8.86
N MET A 28 4.53 2.90 -7.78
CA MET A 28 3.45 2.16 -7.10
C MET A 28 2.32 3.11 -6.67
N GLN A 29 2.66 4.25 -6.08
CA GLN A 29 1.69 5.29 -5.69
C GLN A 29 0.95 5.87 -6.89
N SER A 30 1.65 6.20 -7.98
CA SER A 30 1.03 6.72 -9.20
C SER A 30 0.03 5.72 -9.81
N ILE A 31 0.44 4.44 -9.90
CA ILE A 31 -0.40 3.38 -10.45
C ILE A 31 -1.62 3.12 -9.56
N ALA A 32 -1.44 3.08 -8.23
CA ALA A 32 -2.55 2.93 -7.30
C ALA A 32 -3.56 4.08 -7.43
N ARG A 33 -3.09 5.33 -7.54
CA ARG A 33 -3.97 6.50 -7.76
C ARG A 33 -4.76 6.34 -9.06
N LEU A 34 -4.07 6.12 -10.18
CA LEU A 34 -4.72 6.01 -11.48
C LEU A 34 -5.76 4.88 -11.52
N THR A 35 -5.44 3.76 -10.89
CA THR A 35 -6.35 2.60 -10.79
C THR A 35 -7.61 2.97 -10.02
N LEU A 36 -7.45 3.62 -8.85
CA LEU A 36 -8.58 4.07 -8.03
C LEU A 36 -9.39 5.17 -8.71
N ASP A 37 -8.75 6.18 -9.29
CA ASP A 37 -9.43 7.28 -10.01
C ASP A 37 -10.26 6.77 -11.20
N THR A 38 -9.83 5.69 -11.83
CA THR A 38 -10.54 5.06 -12.95
C THR A 38 -11.71 4.17 -12.49
N ALA A 39 -11.57 3.52 -11.34
CA ALA A 39 -12.56 2.59 -10.80
C ALA A 39 -13.65 3.30 -9.99
N LEU A 40 -13.29 4.26 -9.15
CA LEU A 40 -14.19 4.91 -8.19
C LEU A 40 -15.47 5.48 -8.80
N PRO A 41 -15.45 6.22 -9.93
CA PRO A 41 -16.68 6.76 -10.52
C PRO A 41 -17.67 5.69 -10.97
N LYS A 42 -17.22 4.44 -11.15
CA LYS A 42 -18.03 3.29 -11.56
C LYS A 42 -18.57 2.51 -10.37
N LEU A 43 -18.08 2.78 -9.16
CA LEU A 43 -18.49 2.10 -7.95
C LEU A 43 -19.68 2.82 -7.32
N LYS A 44 -20.65 2.03 -6.84
CA LYS A 44 -21.75 2.54 -6.03
C LYS A 44 -21.42 2.31 -4.57
N ALA A 45 -21.21 3.39 -3.82
CA ALA A 45 -21.14 3.30 -2.37
C ALA A 45 -22.48 2.84 -1.79
N VAL A 46 -22.46 1.83 -0.92
CA VAL A 46 -23.64 1.33 -0.21
C VAL A 46 -23.40 1.54 1.29
N GLY A 47 -24.20 2.42 1.90
CA GLY A 47 -24.08 2.75 3.32
C GLY A 47 -22.79 3.52 3.66
N ARG A 48 -22.25 3.28 4.86
CA ARG A 48 -20.96 3.80 5.31
C ARG A 48 -20.04 2.60 5.51
N GLY A 49 -19.13 2.39 4.57
CA GLY A 49 -18.18 1.29 4.59
C GLY A 49 -16.83 1.74 4.06
N PHE A 50 -15.85 0.87 4.19
CA PHE A 50 -14.53 1.01 3.62
C PHE A 50 -14.17 -0.30 2.92
N GLU A 51 -13.14 -0.27 2.06
CA GLU A 51 -12.63 -1.46 1.40
C GLU A 51 -11.12 -1.54 1.64
N TRP A 52 -10.64 -2.73 2.03
CA TRP A 52 -9.20 -3.01 2.09
C TRP A 52 -8.79 -3.70 0.79
N LEU A 53 -8.01 -2.99 -0.02
CA LEU A 53 -7.50 -3.49 -1.29
C LEU A 53 -6.05 -3.94 -1.16
N GLY A 54 -5.73 -5.10 -1.73
CA GLY A 54 -4.36 -5.56 -1.95
C GLY A 54 -3.92 -5.24 -3.37
N PHE A 55 -2.79 -4.56 -3.53
CA PHE A 55 -2.20 -4.28 -4.84
C PHE A 55 -0.97 -5.16 -5.03
N ASP A 56 -1.00 -5.98 -6.08
CA ASP A 56 0.11 -6.86 -6.43
C ASP A 56 0.90 -6.26 -7.59
N PHE A 57 2.18 -5.97 -7.31
CA PHE A 57 3.09 -5.32 -8.25
C PHE A 57 4.24 -6.24 -8.61
N LEU A 58 4.68 -6.13 -9.87
CA LEU A 58 5.95 -6.67 -10.34
C LEU A 58 6.93 -5.51 -10.60
N VAL A 59 8.17 -5.66 -10.16
CA VAL A 59 9.27 -4.73 -10.46
C VAL A 59 10.23 -5.42 -11.40
N ASP A 60 10.50 -4.81 -12.57
CA ASP A 60 11.44 -5.36 -13.56
C ASP A 60 12.90 -4.97 -13.28
N GLU A 61 13.83 -5.47 -14.10
CA GLU A 61 15.27 -5.22 -13.96
C GLU A 61 15.68 -3.75 -14.16
N ASN A 62 14.82 -2.93 -14.77
CA ASN A 62 15.01 -1.50 -14.97
C ASN A 62 14.25 -0.68 -13.91
N HIS A 63 13.73 -1.33 -12.87
CA HIS A 63 12.94 -0.73 -11.79
C HIS A 63 11.62 -0.13 -12.25
N HIS A 64 11.07 -0.55 -13.40
CA HIS A 64 9.70 -0.21 -13.76
C HIS A 64 8.73 -1.05 -12.92
N VAL A 65 7.63 -0.41 -12.51
CA VAL A 65 6.59 -1.06 -11.72
C VAL A 65 5.39 -1.37 -12.60
N TRP A 66 4.94 -2.62 -12.54
CA TRP A 66 3.79 -3.14 -13.29
C TRP A 66 2.71 -3.62 -12.32
N LEU A 67 1.48 -3.13 -12.48
CA LEU A 67 0.34 -3.68 -11.74
C LEU A 67 -0.07 -5.01 -12.34
N LEU A 68 -0.12 -6.06 -11.52
CA LEU A 68 -0.63 -7.37 -11.93
C LEU A 68 -2.13 -7.46 -11.68
N GLU A 69 -2.55 -7.21 -10.44
CA GLU A 69 -3.95 -7.25 -10.04
C GLU A 69 -4.24 -6.40 -8.80
N VAL A 70 -5.52 -6.16 -8.58
CA VAL A 70 -6.04 -5.55 -7.36
C VAL A 70 -7.04 -6.51 -6.74
N ASN A 71 -6.69 -7.02 -5.57
CA ASN A 71 -7.48 -7.98 -4.83
C ASN A 71 -8.38 -7.27 -3.82
N VAL A 72 -9.67 -7.61 -3.89
CA VAL A 72 -10.62 -7.33 -2.81
C VAL A 72 -10.39 -8.35 -1.70
N SER A 73 -10.37 -7.92 -0.44
CA SER A 73 -10.13 -8.80 0.72
C SER A 73 -8.76 -9.53 0.65
N PRO A 74 -7.63 -8.80 0.70
CA PRO A 74 -6.31 -9.42 0.74
C PRO A 74 -6.18 -10.37 1.94
N ASP A 75 -5.38 -11.43 1.80
CA ASP A 75 -5.15 -12.38 2.88
C ASP A 75 -4.44 -11.71 4.07
N VAL A 76 -5.11 -11.68 5.21
CA VAL A 76 -4.61 -11.20 6.49
C VAL A 76 -4.22 -12.36 7.42
N SER A 77 -3.83 -13.50 6.87
CA SER A 77 -3.29 -14.63 7.63
C SER A 77 -1.82 -14.43 8.03
N HIS A 78 -1.44 -15.08 9.12
CA HIS A 78 -0.07 -15.05 9.67
C HIS A 78 0.79 -16.20 9.12
N SER A 79 0.72 -16.44 7.81
CA SER A 79 1.34 -17.59 7.14
C SER A 79 2.88 -17.59 7.12
N THR A 80 3.51 -16.44 7.33
CA THR A 80 4.97 -16.29 7.39
C THR A 80 5.37 -15.43 8.58
N ARG A 81 6.65 -15.47 8.99
CA ARG A 81 7.15 -14.59 10.06
C ARG A 81 6.90 -13.09 9.76
N VAL A 82 7.03 -12.70 8.49
CA VAL A 82 6.82 -11.31 8.06
C VAL A 82 5.34 -10.93 8.17
N THR A 83 4.43 -11.77 7.65
CA THR A 83 2.98 -11.48 7.74
C THR A 83 2.45 -11.56 9.17
N ALA A 84 2.97 -12.48 9.99
CA ALA A 84 2.65 -12.57 11.42
C ALA A 84 3.03 -11.31 12.21
N GLU A 85 4.05 -10.57 11.75
CA GLU A 85 4.46 -9.31 12.38
C GLU A 85 3.68 -8.10 11.83
N LEU A 86 3.53 -8.01 10.50
CA LEU A 86 2.97 -6.82 9.84
C LEU A 86 1.45 -6.77 9.89
N VAL A 87 0.77 -7.90 9.72
CA VAL A 87 -0.69 -7.94 9.58
C VAL A 87 -1.43 -7.45 10.83
N PRO A 88 -1.06 -7.85 12.07
CA PRO A 88 -1.73 -7.33 13.27
C PRO A 88 -1.62 -5.80 13.38
N LYS A 89 -0.43 -5.26 13.08
CA LYS A 89 -0.15 -3.81 13.11
C LYS A 89 -0.97 -3.07 12.07
N ALA A 90 -0.94 -3.54 10.81
CA ALA A 90 -1.70 -2.95 9.72
C ALA A 90 -3.21 -3.00 9.98
N THR A 91 -3.72 -4.09 10.55
CA THR A 91 -5.15 -4.24 10.87
C THR A 91 -5.58 -3.25 11.95
N ALA A 92 -4.78 -3.10 13.00
CA ALA A 92 -5.03 -2.11 14.06
C ALA A 92 -5.01 -0.67 13.49
N ASP A 93 -4.03 -0.35 12.66
CA ASP A 93 -3.91 0.98 12.04
C ASP A 93 -5.09 1.30 11.13
N VAL A 94 -5.54 0.34 10.31
CA VAL A 94 -6.72 0.50 9.46
C VAL A 94 -7.95 0.81 10.32
N LEU A 95 -8.19 0.06 11.40
CA LEU A 95 -9.30 0.32 12.31
C LEU A 95 -9.21 1.69 12.96
N ASN A 96 -8.02 2.11 13.40
CA ASN A 96 -7.81 3.46 13.95
C ASN A 96 -8.12 4.54 12.90
N VAL A 97 -7.69 4.37 11.65
CA VAL A 97 -8.00 5.33 10.57
C VAL A 97 -9.51 5.47 10.36
N ILE A 98 -10.25 4.35 10.43
CA ILE A 98 -11.69 4.31 10.17
C ILE A 98 -12.52 4.81 11.36
N LEU A 99 -12.12 4.45 12.58
CA LEU A 99 -12.92 4.66 13.80
C LEU A 99 -12.55 5.93 14.55
N ASP A 100 -11.28 6.36 14.51
CA ASP A 100 -10.82 7.49 15.29
C ASP A 100 -10.96 8.83 14.55
N THR A 101 -11.25 9.87 15.34
CA THR A 101 -11.18 11.27 14.89
C THR A 101 -9.72 11.68 14.65
N GLU A 102 -9.47 12.42 13.56
CA GLU A 102 -8.18 12.88 12.99
C GLU A 102 -6.98 13.09 13.95
N THR A 103 -7.19 13.45 15.21
CA THR A 103 -6.16 13.79 16.22
C THR A 103 -5.35 12.61 16.80
N SER A 104 -5.69 11.34 16.56
CA SER A 104 -4.93 10.17 17.08
C SER A 104 -4.15 9.38 16.02
N ARG A 105 -4.21 9.79 14.74
CA ARG A 105 -3.61 9.04 13.64
C ARG A 105 -2.10 9.25 13.60
N SER A 106 -1.32 8.23 13.99
CA SER A 106 0.13 8.22 13.81
C SER A 106 0.55 7.16 12.78
N PRO A 107 1.36 7.50 11.76
CA PRO A 107 1.90 6.55 10.80
C PRO A 107 3.10 5.77 11.36
N ASP A 108 3.04 5.36 12.64
CA ASP A 108 4.19 4.77 13.35
C ASP A 108 4.63 3.44 12.73
N ASN A 109 3.71 2.71 12.09
CA ASN A 109 4.02 1.49 11.34
C ASN A 109 4.35 1.75 9.86
N GLY A 110 4.67 2.99 9.50
CA GLY A 110 5.23 3.34 8.19
C GLY A 110 4.23 3.47 7.05
N TRP A 111 2.92 3.46 7.33
CA TRP A 111 1.90 3.74 6.31
C TRP A 111 1.93 5.23 5.92
N LEU A 112 1.64 5.52 4.66
CA LEU A 112 1.63 6.90 4.15
C LEU A 112 0.19 7.30 3.81
N PRO A 113 -0.28 8.49 4.24
CA PRO A 113 -1.58 8.97 3.83
C PRO A 113 -1.62 9.14 2.32
N PHE A 114 -2.70 8.66 1.73
CA PHE A 114 -2.87 8.64 0.29
C PHE A 114 -4.17 9.34 -0.08
N SER A 115 -4.06 10.59 -0.55
CA SER A 115 -5.21 11.35 -1.00
C SER A 115 -5.44 11.12 -2.50
N LEU A 116 -6.69 10.82 -2.84
CA LEU A 116 -7.17 10.86 -4.21
C LEU A 116 -7.59 12.28 -4.55
N GLN A 117 -7.46 12.67 -5.81
CA GLN A 117 -7.97 13.96 -6.24
C GLN A 117 -9.49 13.90 -6.21
N SER A 118 -10.12 14.77 -5.43
CA SER A 118 -11.57 14.92 -5.46
C SER A 118 -11.98 15.28 -6.88
N GLN A 119 -12.77 14.42 -7.53
CA GLN A 119 -13.45 14.82 -8.76
C GLN A 119 -14.43 15.94 -8.39
N GLN A 120 -14.18 17.14 -8.95
CA GLN A 120 -15.13 18.25 -8.92
C GLN A 120 -16.33 17.96 -9.81
#